data_AF-A0A4U7KM02-F1
#
_entry.id   AF-A0A4U7KM02-F1
#
_cell.length_a   1.000
_cell.length_b   1.000
_cell.length_c   1.000
_cell.angle_alpha   90.00
_cell.angle_beta   90.00
_cell.angle_gamma   90.00
#
_symmetry.space_group_name_H-M   'P 1'
#
loop_
_entity.id
_entity.type
_entity.pdbx_description
1 polymer ?
#
loop_
_entity_poly.entity_id
_entity_poly.type
_entity_poly.pdbx_seq_one_letter_code
_entity_poly.pdbx_strand_id
1 'polypeptide(L)'
;MGASIAQVTSSLRNAATLGALRRTAVLCPQVGSSSRTFRTSTTVLLVASSSRAATDASATTENASQAEVKAKKPRRKRRTKEEIEAARLAKTAFGVPIRSQKRTRRALGGTAAANAERDIKQGREEKPPTRRGRPKLKPDDPGREARKQSRLAALALAQAQADEPLSAQVMENLLSHMAYDHLPPRDEWKNAFPVSKQHKTSYRYFVSNRSTIRDIIPHLGITDPERNGEKVTMIEGYPGPGTFATELLAMDQVEKVIALEDTPCYVKKLEDLRNVLEQRQPGASDRLDILKSSAYLWETYNELVSSGKLAHLNNRVTTSDGQMVDFTTNSFVPPDHSDASWQKLSPMVFFAQLPNTVYGEQLFAQIITAIASRIWLFRHGRVQLGFVCGESLARRCLAEAGDKISRGKLGTTVQCLADIQVHKYAHELAPHTHHFFPPTMSVGPRVTVSGTSLIPNSNPSTGLTRTGMVMMTVTPKKKPLVKAKEIEAFEFITRNLFILRTKPVGDALTHVAPGGQNVLKMTSPAQVEKGLIREEEVILPEEIVGDLTNVQWACLARMFEKWPFRPTHLFEEGRVKPDNKGRI
;
A
#
# COMPACT_ATOMS: atom_id res chain seq x y z
N MET A 1 43.07 85.20 7.46
CA MET A 1 43.21 83.81 6.96
C MET A 1 41.79 83.24 6.89
N GLY A 2 41.11 83.00 5.75
CA GLY A 2 41.47 83.10 4.32
C GLY A 2 42.39 81.97 3.84
N ALA A 3 42.13 81.19 2.77
CA ALA A 3 40.98 81.09 1.84
C ALA A 3 40.99 79.66 1.19
N SER A 4 40.17 79.20 0.21
CA SER A 4 39.14 79.79 -0.69
C SER A 4 38.16 78.69 -1.21
N ILE A 5 37.36 78.97 -2.26
CA ILE A 5 36.38 78.06 -2.93
C ILE A 5 36.94 77.52 -4.27
N ALA A 6 36.55 76.29 -4.70
CA ALA A 6 36.95 75.69 -6.00
C ALA A 6 35.82 74.85 -6.69
N GLN A 7 36.16 73.91 -7.59
CA GLN A 7 35.30 73.35 -8.67
C GLN A 7 35.25 71.79 -8.67
N VAL A 8 34.32 71.03 -9.28
CA VAL A 8 33.20 71.24 -10.25
C VAL A 8 33.54 71.07 -11.75
N THR A 9 33.34 69.86 -12.32
CA THR A 9 33.07 69.60 -13.77
C THR A 9 32.51 68.17 -14.03
N SER A 10 32.20 67.86 -15.30
CA SER A 10 31.36 66.76 -15.85
C SER A 10 32.18 65.48 -16.28
N SER A 11 31.71 64.44 -17.02
CA SER A 11 30.55 64.29 -17.94
C SER A 11 30.09 62.83 -18.23
N LEU A 12 29.18 62.73 -19.20
CA LEU A 12 28.21 61.66 -19.54
C LEU A 12 28.69 60.42 -20.34
N ARG A 13 28.00 59.28 -20.09
CA ARG A 13 27.38 58.31 -21.04
C ARG A 13 28.17 57.38 -22.00
N ASN A 14 27.77 56.10 -21.90
CA ASN A 14 27.29 55.19 -22.97
C ASN A 14 28.23 54.47 -23.98
N ALA A 15 28.19 53.13 -23.85
CA ALA A 15 27.74 52.15 -24.85
C ALA A 15 28.69 51.55 -25.92
N ALA A 16 28.67 50.20 -25.90
CA ALA A 16 28.70 49.27 -27.04
C ALA A 16 29.93 49.20 -27.97
N THR A 17 30.66 48.08 -27.87
CA THR A 17 31.28 47.43 -29.04
C THR A 17 31.15 45.91 -28.92
N LEU A 18 30.77 45.24 -30.01
CA LEU A 18 30.67 43.77 -30.08
C LEU A 18 32.03 43.14 -30.39
N GLY A 19 32.55 42.31 -29.50
CA GLY A 19 33.73 41.47 -29.73
C GLY A 19 33.33 40.02 -29.99
N ALA A 20 33.44 39.54 -31.23
CA ALA A 20 33.07 38.18 -31.58
C ALA A 20 34.16 37.17 -31.18
N LEU A 21 33.79 36.12 -30.43
CA LEU A 21 34.64 34.96 -30.16
C LEU A 21 33.94 33.65 -30.55
N ARG A 22 34.74 32.64 -30.90
CA ARG A 22 34.33 31.52 -31.75
C ARG A 22 33.60 30.42 -30.98
N ARG A 23 32.57 29.84 -31.61
CA ARG A 23 31.99 28.56 -31.19
C ARG A 23 32.97 27.42 -31.48
N THR A 24 33.39 26.69 -30.45
CA THR A 24 33.81 25.29 -30.57
C THR A 24 32.59 24.40 -30.36
N ALA A 25 32.26 23.57 -31.35
CA ALA A 25 31.12 22.65 -31.26
C ALA A 25 31.56 21.31 -30.65
N VAL A 26 30.86 20.87 -29.59
CA VAL A 26 30.93 19.49 -29.11
C VAL A 26 29.67 18.77 -29.58
N LEU A 27 29.84 17.65 -30.25
CA LEU A 27 28.76 16.86 -30.84
C LEU A 27 28.07 15.99 -29.76
N CYS A 28 26.76 16.14 -29.62
CA CYS A 28 25.90 15.15 -28.97
C CYS A 28 24.92 14.58 -30.00
N PRO A 29 24.78 13.25 -30.13
CA PRO A 29 23.89 12.64 -31.11
C PRO A 29 22.43 12.77 -30.69
N GLN A 30 21.57 13.25 -31.59
CA GLN A 30 20.12 13.17 -31.41
C GLN A 30 19.64 11.73 -31.67
N VAL A 31 19.01 11.10 -30.68
CA VAL A 31 18.23 9.87 -30.90
C VAL A 31 16.83 10.29 -31.34
N GLY A 32 16.54 10.13 -32.63
CA GLY A 32 15.26 10.55 -33.23
C GLY A 32 14.09 9.67 -32.80
N SER A 33 12.98 10.30 -32.39
CA SER A 33 11.70 9.61 -32.23
C SER A 33 11.17 9.18 -33.60
N SER A 34 10.98 7.87 -33.81
CA SER A 34 10.50 7.31 -35.08
C SER A 34 9.30 6.39 -34.85
N SER A 35 8.11 6.99 -34.80
CA SER A 35 6.85 6.27 -34.77
C SER A 35 6.52 5.73 -36.17
N ARG A 36 6.77 4.44 -36.41
CA ARG A 36 6.27 3.72 -37.61
C ARG A 36 5.54 2.44 -37.25
N THR A 37 4.22 2.51 -37.36
CA THR A 37 3.35 1.35 -37.59
C THR A 37 3.68 0.71 -38.95
N PHE A 38 3.63 -0.62 -39.07
CA PHE A 38 3.00 -1.27 -40.23
C PHE A 38 2.59 -2.72 -39.92
N ARG A 39 1.76 -3.29 -40.81
CA ARG A 39 1.13 -4.61 -40.68
C ARG A 39 2.02 -5.72 -41.26
N THR A 40 1.87 -6.94 -40.75
CA THR A 40 1.96 -8.18 -41.54
C THR A 40 0.93 -9.19 -41.04
N SER A 41 0.47 -10.07 -41.93
CA SER A 41 -0.52 -11.12 -41.66
C SER A 41 0.17 -12.46 -41.39
N THR A 42 -0.48 -13.33 -40.61
CA THR A 42 0.01 -14.70 -40.34
C THR A 42 -1.03 -15.73 -40.75
N THR A 43 -0.64 -16.70 -41.58
CA THR A 43 -1.43 -17.91 -41.86
C THR A 43 -1.06 -19.02 -40.86
N VAL A 44 -2.07 -19.77 -40.41
CA VAL A 44 -1.96 -20.80 -39.37
C VAL A 44 -1.99 -22.19 -40.00
N LEU A 45 -1.21 -23.13 -39.46
CA LEU A 45 -1.55 -24.54 -39.48
C LEU A 45 -1.36 -25.17 -38.09
N LEU A 46 -2.29 -26.07 -37.73
CA LEU A 46 -2.35 -26.81 -36.48
C LEU A 46 -2.30 -28.31 -36.77
N VAL A 47 -1.56 -29.07 -35.98
CA VAL A 47 -1.73 -30.52 -35.80
C VAL A 47 -1.58 -30.85 -34.32
N ALA A 48 -2.33 -31.83 -33.81
CA ALA A 48 -2.34 -32.20 -32.40
C ALA A 48 -2.41 -33.72 -32.19
N SER A 49 -1.68 -34.21 -31.18
CA SER A 49 -1.80 -35.54 -30.56
C SER A 49 -1.46 -35.38 -29.08
N SER A 50 -2.17 -35.89 -28.05
CA SER A 50 -3.10 -37.03 -27.87
C SER A 50 -2.44 -38.37 -27.54
N SER A 51 -2.35 -38.68 -26.25
CA SER A 51 -2.38 -40.05 -25.69
C SER A 51 -2.85 -40.05 -24.22
N ARG A 52 -3.16 -41.23 -23.67
CA ARG A 52 -3.77 -41.44 -22.33
C ARG A 52 -3.23 -42.71 -21.67
N ALA A 53 -2.94 -42.66 -20.37
CA ALA A 53 -3.18 -43.73 -19.37
C ALA A 53 -3.12 -43.06 -17.97
N ALA A 54 -3.90 -43.36 -16.91
CA ALA A 54 -4.91 -44.38 -16.53
C ALA A 54 -4.42 -45.34 -15.41
N THR A 55 -5.38 -45.81 -14.60
CA THR A 55 -5.24 -46.66 -13.38
C THR A 55 -4.61 -46.01 -12.15
N ASP A 56 -4.79 -46.56 -10.93
CA ASP A 56 -6.03 -46.77 -10.13
C ASP A 56 -5.67 -47.43 -8.78
N ALA A 57 -6.28 -47.01 -7.67
CA ALA A 57 -6.34 -47.78 -6.40
C ALA A 57 -7.35 -47.19 -5.38
N SER A 58 -7.97 -48.06 -4.57
CA SER A 58 -8.88 -47.76 -3.45
C SER A 58 -8.33 -48.39 -2.14
N ALA A 59 -8.92 -48.24 -0.94
CA ALA A 59 -10.14 -47.53 -0.54
C ALA A 59 -9.86 -46.43 0.54
N THR A 60 -10.27 -46.43 1.83
CA THR A 60 -11.12 -47.29 2.69
C THR A 60 -11.78 -46.41 3.78
N THR A 61 -12.76 -46.91 4.55
CA THR A 61 -13.49 -46.14 5.59
C THR A 61 -13.86 -46.98 6.81
N GLU A 62 -13.80 -46.38 8.01
CA GLU A 62 -14.53 -46.84 9.19
C GLU A 62 -15.25 -45.66 9.88
N ASN A 63 -16.31 -45.95 10.64
CA ASN A 63 -17.19 -44.97 11.27
C ASN A 63 -17.30 -45.21 12.79
N ALA A 64 -17.40 -44.14 13.57
CA ALA A 64 -17.85 -44.18 14.95
C ALA A 64 -18.79 -42.99 15.24
N SER A 65 -19.87 -43.21 16.00
CA SER A 65 -20.90 -42.21 16.27
C SER A 65 -21.07 -41.97 17.78
N GLN A 66 -21.26 -40.72 18.19
CA GLN A 66 -21.59 -40.34 19.57
C GLN A 66 -22.72 -39.30 19.59
N ALA A 67 -23.50 -39.29 20.67
CA ALA A 67 -24.73 -38.52 20.79
C ALA A 67 -24.52 -37.10 21.35
N GLU A 68 -25.31 -36.13 20.88
CA GLU A 68 -25.15 -34.70 21.17
C GLU A 68 -25.99 -34.22 22.37
N VAL A 69 -25.35 -33.70 23.42
CA VAL A 69 -26.02 -33.14 24.61
C VAL A 69 -26.36 -31.66 24.43
N LYS A 70 -27.66 -31.32 24.44
CA LYS A 70 -28.15 -29.95 24.20
C LYS A 70 -27.97 -29.04 25.44
N ALA A 71 -26.98 -28.16 25.40
CA ALA A 71 -26.72 -27.16 26.45
C ALA A 71 -27.89 -26.17 26.66
N LYS A 72 -28.20 -25.87 27.93
CA LYS A 72 -29.16 -24.82 28.32
C LYS A 72 -28.58 -23.43 28.02
N LYS A 73 -29.39 -22.53 27.47
CA LYS A 73 -28.97 -21.15 27.15
C LYS A 73 -28.94 -20.27 28.42
N PRO A 74 -27.90 -19.43 28.62
CA PRO A 74 -27.81 -18.58 29.81
C PRO A 74 -28.89 -17.48 29.81
N ARG A 75 -29.39 -17.13 31.01
CA ARG A 75 -30.21 -15.94 31.23
C ARG A 75 -29.35 -14.68 31.08
N ARG A 76 -29.88 -13.66 30.42
CA ARG A 76 -29.17 -12.40 30.15
C ARG A 76 -29.20 -11.50 31.41
N LYS A 77 -28.03 -11.11 31.93
CA LYS A 77 -27.86 -10.17 33.05
C LYS A 77 -28.58 -8.84 32.73
N ARG A 78 -29.21 -8.19 33.73
CA ARG A 78 -29.62 -6.79 33.63
C ARG A 78 -28.39 -5.89 33.72
N ARG A 79 -28.34 -4.82 32.94
CA ARG A 79 -27.26 -3.81 33.00
C ARG A 79 -27.34 -3.00 34.30
N THR A 80 -26.19 -2.59 34.85
CA THR A 80 -26.13 -1.64 35.98
C THR A 80 -26.44 -0.21 35.55
N LYS A 81 -26.57 0.72 36.52
CA LYS A 81 -26.69 2.16 36.25
C LYS A 81 -25.46 2.71 35.51
N GLU A 82 -24.26 2.32 35.97
CA GLU A 82 -22.98 2.71 35.37
C GLU A 82 -22.85 2.21 33.92
N GLU A 83 -23.24 0.97 33.63
CA GLU A 83 -23.25 0.43 32.25
C GLU A 83 -24.18 1.24 31.33
N ILE A 84 -25.28 1.80 31.86
CA ILE A 84 -26.23 2.63 31.10
C ILE A 84 -25.67 4.05 30.90
N GLU A 85 -24.99 4.59 31.90
CA GLU A 85 -24.36 5.92 31.87
C GLU A 85 -23.13 5.95 30.94
N ALA A 86 -22.24 4.97 31.05
CA ALA A 86 -21.14 4.78 30.10
C ALA A 86 -21.64 4.52 28.68
N ALA A 87 -22.71 3.72 28.49
CA ALA A 87 -23.33 3.55 27.17
C ALA A 87 -23.98 4.85 26.65
N ARG A 88 -24.41 5.78 27.52
CA ARG A 88 -24.87 7.12 27.14
C ARG A 88 -23.71 8.01 26.71
N LEU A 89 -22.63 8.07 27.50
CA LEU A 89 -21.40 8.79 27.16
C LEU A 89 -20.80 8.30 25.83
N ALA A 90 -20.65 6.98 25.67
CA ALA A 90 -20.16 6.37 24.44
C ALA A 90 -21.08 6.66 23.23
N LYS A 91 -22.40 6.63 23.43
CA LYS A 91 -23.36 7.01 22.39
C LYS A 91 -23.26 8.49 22.02
N THR A 92 -22.98 9.40 22.95
CA THR A 92 -22.77 10.82 22.65
C THR A 92 -21.44 11.02 21.92
N ALA A 93 -20.31 10.69 22.55
CA ALA A 93 -18.98 11.06 22.06
C ALA A 93 -18.52 10.26 20.82
N PHE A 94 -18.91 8.99 20.69
CA PHE A 94 -18.60 8.18 19.50
C PHE A 94 -19.78 8.14 18.54
N GLY A 95 -20.98 8.53 18.95
CA GLY A 95 -22.15 8.56 18.07
C GLY A 95 -22.48 7.18 17.46
N VAL A 96 -22.07 6.09 18.11
CA VAL A 96 -22.33 4.72 17.65
C VAL A 96 -23.81 4.41 17.91
N PRO A 97 -24.62 4.10 16.88
CA PRO A 97 -26.02 3.77 17.11
C PRO A 97 -26.10 2.44 17.85
N ILE A 98 -26.63 2.46 19.08
CA ILE A 98 -26.85 1.26 19.90
C ILE A 98 -27.88 0.36 19.19
N ARG A 99 -27.39 -0.52 18.31
CA ARG A 99 -28.19 -1.55 17.65
C ARG A 99 -28.59 -2.60 18.68
N SER A 100 -29.70 -2.35 19.39
CA SER A 100 -30.34 -3.39 20.19
C SER A 100 -30.58 -4.60 19.28
N GLN A 101 -30.02 -5.76 19.61
CA GLN A 101 -30.20 -6.98 18.82
C GLN A 101 -31.59 -7.60 19.04
N LYS A 102 -32.66 -6.82 18.78
CA LYS A 102 -33.97 -7.38 18.47
C LYS A 102 -33.86 -8.08 17.12
N ARG A 103 -33.61 -9.40 17.15
CA ARG A 103 -33.80 -10.28 15.99
C ARG A 103 -35.27 -10.20 15.55
N THR A 104 -35.57 -9.35 14.57
CA THR A 104 -36.88 -9.28 13.91
C THR A 104 -37.10 -10.52 13.07
N ARG A 105 -37.59 -11.59 13.69
CA ARG A 105 -37.94 -12.85 13.01
C ARG A 105 -39.33 -12.75 12.36
N ARG A 106 -39.46 -11.81 11.43
CA ARG A 106 -40.57 -11.57 10.48
C ARG A 106 -39.96 -10.95 9.21
N ALA A 107 -40.40 -11.22 8.00
CA ALA A 107 -41.13 -12.36 7.44
C ALA A 107 -40.96 -12.22 5.90
N LEU A 108 -40.78 -13.32 5.17
CA LEU A 108 -40.79 -13.30 3.69
C LEU A 108 -41.72 -14.40 3.21
N GLY A 109 -42.87 -13.99 2.66
CA GLY A 109 -43.91 -14.85 2.13
C GLY A 109 -44.94 -13.98 1.41
N GLY A 110 -45.21 -14.29 0.13
CA GLY A 110 -45.89 -13.39 -0.81
C GLY A 110 -44.97 -12.25 -1.29
N THR A 111 -45.07 -11.78 -2.54
CA THR A 111 -46.11 -11.99 -3.56
C THR A 111 -45.57 -12.58 -4.87
N ALA A 112 -46.48 -13.08 -5.69
CA ALA A 112 -46.25 -13.48 -7.08
C ALA A 112 -47.27 -12.78 -7.99
N ALA A 113 -47.11 -12.97 -9.31
CA ALA A 113 -48.00 -12.53 -10.39
C ALA A 113 -48.10 -11.01 -10.67
N ALA A 114 -47.49 -10.59 -11.78
CA ALA A 114 -48.12 -9.77 -12.81
C ALA A 114 -47.37 -9.95 -14.15
N ASN A 115 -48.10 -9.77 -15.26
CA ASN A 115 -47.62 -9.63 -16.65
C ASN A 115 -47.01 -10.88 -17.34
N ALA A 116 -47.87 -11.55 -18.11
CA ALA A 116 -47.56 -12.26 -19.35
C ALA A 116 -48.35 -11.61 -20.51
N GLU A 117 -48.27 -12.15 -21.74
CA GLU A 117 -48.72 -11.54 -23.02
C GLU A 117 -47.84 -10.37 -23.50
N ARG A 118 -47.38 -10.25 -24.76
CA ARG A 118 -47.39 -11.07 -26.01
C ARG A 118 -45.92 -11.10 -26.57
N ASP A 119 -45.50 -11.77 -27.65
CA ASP A 119 -46.13 -12.22 -28.90
C ASP A 119 -45.50 -13.52 -29.46
N ILE A 120 -46.01 -14.05 -30.59
CA ILE A 120 -45.60 -15.34 -31.20
C ILE A 120 -45.13 -15.16 -32.67
N LYS A 121 -44.25 -16.08 -33.12
CA LYS A 121 -43.62 -16.24 -34.46
C LYS A 121 -42.27 -15.50 -34.57
N GLN A 122 -41.24 -16.02 -35.24
CA GLN A 122 -41.14 -17.19 -36.13
C GLN A 122 -39.91 -18.06 -35.77
N GLY A 123 -39.88 -19.33 -36.19
CA GLY A 123 -38.94 -20.33 -35.64
C GLY A 123 -37.63 -20.53 -36.43
N ARG A 124 -36.61 -21.03 -35.74
CA ARG A 124 -35.46 -21.76 -36.31
C ARG A 124 -34.93 -22.74 -35.27
N GLU A 125 -34.75 -24.01 -35.64
CA GLU A 125 -34.20 -25.03 -34.73
C GLU A 125 -32.67 -24.96 -34.67
N GLU A 126 -32.12 -24.45 -33.57
CA GLU A 126 -30.70 -24.64 -33.23
C GLU A 126 -30.59 -25.30 -31.85
N LYS A 127 -29.95 -26.48 -31.80
CA LYS A 127 -29.82 -27.28 -30.57
C LYS A 127 -28.88 -26.54 -29.58
N PRO A 128 -29.31 -26.28 -28.34
CA PRO A 128 -28.48 -25.55 -27.38
C PRO A 128 -27.24 -26.38 -26.99
N PRO A 129 -26.05 -25.76 -26.87
CA PRO A 129 -24.84 -26.47 -26.48
C PRO A 129 -24.97 -27.05 -25.07
N THR A 130 -24.57 -28.31 -24.90
CA THR A 130 -24.68 -29.03 -23.64
C THR A 130 -23.85 -28.35 -22.55
N ARG A 131 -24.55 -27.76 -21.56
CA ARG A 131 -23.91 -27.19 -20.36
C ARG A 131 -23.07 -28.29 -19.68
N ARG A 132 -21.74 -28.19 -19.77
CA ARG A 132 -20.80 -29.04 -19.03
C ARG A 132 -21.20 -29.02 -17.55
N GLY A 133 -21.55 -30.18 -17.01
CA GLY A 133 -22.10 -30.31 -15.66
C GLY A 133 -21.16 -29.70 -14.64
N ARG A 134 -21.66 -28.72 -13.87
CA ARG A 134 -20.95 -28.18 -12.71
C ARG A 134 -20.67 -29.37 -11.78
N PRO A 135 -19.40 -29.67 -11.41
CA PRO A 135 -19.09 -30.88 -10.65
C PRO A 135 -19.91 -30.88 -9.36
N LYS A 136 -20.61 -31.99 -9.10
CA LYS A 136 -21.38 -32.17 -7.86
C LYS A 136 -20.40 -31.98 -6.70
N LEU A 137 -20.73 -31.06 -5.79
CA LEU A 137 -19.97 -30.91 -4.54
C LEU A 137 -19.97 -32.27 -3.83
N LYS A 138 -18.79 -32.72 -3.39
CA LYS A 138 -18.69 -33.88 -2.50
C LYS A 138 -19.51 -33.57 -1.22
N PRO A 139 -20.16 -34.58 -0.61
CA PRO A 139 -20.94 -34.38 0.61
C PRO A 139 -20.09 -33.75 1.72
N ASP A 140 -20.74 -33.02 2.62
CA ASP A 140 -20.08 -32.09 3.54
C ASP A 140 -19.03 -32.76 4.45
N ASP A 141 -17.82 -32.20 4.44
CA ASP A 141 -16.77 -32.47 5.42
C ASP A 141 -17.23 -31.91 6.79
N PRO A 142 -17.52 -32.77 7.79
CA PRO A 142 -18.00 -32.30 9.10
C PRO A 142 -16.93 -31.51 9.85
N GLY A 143 -15.63 -31.79 9.61
CA GLY A 143 -14.51 -31.04 10.17
C GLY A 143 -14.46 -29.60 9.65
N ARG A 144 -14.93 -29.34 8.42
CA ARG A 144 -15.02 -28.00 7.84
C ARG A 144 -16.03 -27.13 8.56
N GLU A 145 -17.23 -27.65 8.82
CA GLU A 145 -18.26 -26.91 9.56
C GLU A 145 -17.90 -26.75 11.04
N ALA A 146 -17.30 -27.76 11.69
CA ALA A 146 -16.79 -27.63 13.05
C ALA A 146 -15.72 -26.51 13.18
N ARG A 147 -14.74 -26.48 12.27
CA ARG A 147 -13.72 -25.41 12.22
C ARG A 147 -14.34 -24.03 11.97
N LYS A 148 -15.36 -23.95 11.10
CA LYS A 148 -16.10 -22.72 10.79
C LYS A 148 -16.93 -22.22 11.99
N GLN A 149 -17.59 -23.12 12.71
CA GLN A 149 -18.34 -22.79 13.94
C GLN A 149 -17.39 -22.34 15.06
N SER A 150 -16.28 -23.05 15.30
CA SER A 150 -15.25 -22.67 16.28
C SER A 150 -14.69 -21.27 16.01
N ARG A 151 -14.30 -20.98 14.76
CA ARG A 151 -13.85 -19.64 14.36
C ARG A 151 -14.92 -18.56 14.55
N LEU A 152 -16.19 -18.86 14.29
CA LEU A 152 -17.30 -17.92 14.52
C LEU A 152 -17.56 -17.70 16.02
N ALA A 153 -17.42 -18.73 16.86
CA ALA A 153 -17.53 -18.62 18.31
C ALA A 153 -16.38 -17.78 18.91
N ALA A 154 -15.14 -18.00 18.46
CA ALA A 154 -13.98 -17.20 18.88
C ALA A 154 -14.13 -15.72 18.48
N LEU A 155 -14.58 -15.44 17.26
CA LEU A 155 -14.88 -14.06 16.82
C LEU A 155 -16.03 -13.43 17.62
N ALA A 156 -17.08 -14.20 17.94
CA ALA A 156 -18.19 -13.71 18.75
C ALA A 156 -17.79 -13.46 20.22
N LEU A 157 -16.85 -14.25 20.77
CA LEU A 157 -16.31 -14.04 22.12
C LEU A 157 -15.41 -12.80 22.17
N ALA A 158 -14.47 -12.66 21.24
CA ALA A 158 -13.61 -11.48 21.14
C ALA A 158 -14.43 -10.20 20.92
N GLN A 159 -15.48 -10.26 20.09
CA GLN A 159 -16.40 -9.14 19.92
C GLN A 159 -17.23 -8.87 21.20
N ALA A 160 -17.67 -9.91 21.93
CA ALA A 160 -18.40 -9.72 23.18
C ALA A 160 -17.53 -9.14 24.31
N GLN A 161 -16.23 -9.44 24.33
CA GLN A 161 -15.26 -8.83 25.24
C GLN A 161 -14.97 -7.36 24.86
N ALA A 162 -14.85 -7.07 23.56
CA ALA A 162 -14.71 -5.70 23.06
C ALA A 162 -16.00 -4.85 23.21
N ASP A 163 -17.16 -5.48 23.32
CA ASP A 163 -18.47 -4.87 23.58
C ASP A 163 -18.79 -4.78 25.10
N GLU A 164 -17.88 -5.14 26.02
CA GLU A 164 -18.11 -4.88 27.45
C GLU A 164 -18.14 -3.36 27.72
N PRO A 165 -19.17 -2.86 28.44
CA PRO A 165 -19.28 -1.44 28.73
C PRO A 165 -18.18 -1.00 29.70
N LEU A 166 -17.22 -0.23 29.19
CA LEU A 166 -16.24 0.49 29.99
C LEU A 166 -16.90 1.27 31.13
N SER A 167 -16.18 1.51 32.24
CA SER A 167 -16.64 2.47 33.23
C SER A 167 -16.65 3.90 32.64
N ALA A 168 -17.50 4.76 33.18
CA ALA A 168 -17.57 6.17 32.76
C ALA A 168 -16.20 6.87 32.86
N GLN A 169 -15.44 6.57 33.92
CA GLN A 169 -14.09 7.11 34.16
C GLN A 169 -13.06 6.67 33.11
N VAL A 170 -13.10 5.40 32.65
CA VAL A 170 -12.23 4.95 31.55
C VAL A 170 -12.62 5.64 30.24
N MET A 171 -13.92 5.85 30.01
CA MET A 171 -14.40 6.56 28.82
C MET A 171 -14.00 8.05 28.82
N GLU A 172 -14.07 8.71 29.97
CA GLU A 172 -13.64 10.10 30.17
C GLU A 172 -12.13 10.27 29.96
N ASN A 173 -11.32 9.42 30.59
CA ASN A 173 -9.87 9.40 30.40
C ASN A 173 -9.50 9.22 28.92
N LEU A 174 -10.15 8.28 28.24
CA LEU A 174 -9.94 8.01 26.82
C LEU A 174 -10.32 9.20 25.92
N LEU A 175 -11.38 9.95 26.27
CA LEU A 175 -11.76 11.17 25.57
C LEU A 175 -10.78 12.32 25.82
N SER A 176 -10.17 12.41 27.01
CA SER A 176 -9.09 13.38 27.28
C SER A 176 -7.90 13.19 26.33
N HIS A 177 -7.55 11.92 26.02
CA HIS A 177 -6.54 11.59 25.02
C HIS A 177 -6.96 11.87 23.56
N MET A 178 -8.20 12.32 23.31
CA MET A 178 -8.67 12.76 21.98
C MET A 178 -8.83 14.29 21.88
N ALA A 179 -8.40 15.06 22.88
CA ALA A 179 -8.43 16.52 22.85
C ALA A 179 -7.19 17.11 22.13
N TYR A 180 -7.41 18.01 21.17
CA TYR A 180 -6.35 18.73 20.44
C TYR A 180 -6.73 20.20 20.30
N ASP A 181 -5.79 21.09 20.54
CA ASP A 181 -6.04 22.53 20.73
C ASP A 181 -6.62 23.22 19.48
N HIS A 182 -6.28 22.70 18.30
CA HIS A 182 -6.74 23.18 17.00
C HIS A 182 -8.01 22.48 16.50
N LEU A 183 -8.49 21.43 17.19
CA LEU A 183 -9.66 20.64 16.78
C LEU A 183 -10.88 20.98 17.63
N PRO A 184 -12.10 20.91 17.07
CA PRO A 184 -13.32 21.05 17.86
C PRO A 184 -13.48 19.89 18.87
N PRO A 185 -14.38 20.02 19.85
CA PRO A 185 -14.78 18.93 20.74
C PRO A 185 -15.08 17.61 20.00
N ARG A 186 -14.73 16.49 20.64
CA ARG A 186 -14.66 15.16 20.01
C ARG A 186 -16.03 14.66 19.48
N ASP A 187 -17.13 15.14 20.03
CA ASP A 187 -18.49 14.86 19.58
C ASP A 187 -18.87 15.65 18.30
N GLU A 188 -18.37 16.88 18.13
CA GLU A 188 -18.56 17.70 16.91
C GLU A 188 -17.85 17.14 15.68
N TRP A 189 -16.87 16.23 15.85
CA TRP A 189 -16.04 15.70 14.75
C TRP A 189 -16.83 15.07 13.61
N LYS A 190 -18.05 14.58 13.86
CA LYS A 190 -18.94 14.08 12.80
C LYS A 190 -19.40 15.15 11.82
N ASN A 191 -19.48 16.40 12.28
CA ASN A 191 -19.87 17.56 11.49
C ASN A 191 -18.64 18.20 10.83
N ALA A 192 -17.51 18.28 11.56
CA ALA A 192 -16.25 18.80 11.04
C ALA A 192 -15.59 17.89 10.00
N PHE A 193 -15.73 16.56 10.16
CA PHE A 193 -15.12 15.54 9.31
C PHE A 193 -16.21 14.56 8.81
N PRO A 194 -17.14 15.00 7.94
CA PRO A 194 -18.31 14.21 7.55
C PRO A 194 -17.88 13.02 6.68
N VAL A 195 -18.21 11.80 7.10
CA VAL A 195 -17.79 10.54 6.42
C VAL A 195 -18.87 9.93 5.50
N SER A 196 -19.79 10.77 5.00
CA SER A 196 -20.73 10.41 3.93
C SER A 196 -19.98 10.12 2.62
N LYS A 197 -20.54 9.22 1.79
CA LYS A 197 -20.03 8.83 0.45
C LYS A 197 -19.83 10.01 -0.52
N GLN A 198 -20.35 11.19 -0.20
CA GLN A 198 -20.26 12.40 -1.01
C GLN A 198 -18.96 13.19 -0.78
N HIS A 199 -18.19 12.87 0.27
CA HIS A 199 -17.00 13.64 0.67
C HIS A 199 -15.70 12.83 0.45
N LYS A 200 -14.57 13.51 0.17
CA LYS A 200 -13.24 12.88 0.02
C LYS A 200 -12.82 12.02 1.23
N THR A 201 -13.28 12.41 2.41
CA THR A 201 -13.17 11.70 3.70
C THR A 201 -13.78 10.29 3.72
N SER A 202 -14.62 9.91 2.75
CA SER A 202 -15.42 8.66 2.72
C SER A 202 -14.71 7.38 3.16
N TYR A 203 -13.41 7.24 2.87
CA TYR A 203 -12.59 6.06 3.17
C TYR A 203 -11.25 6.44 3.85
N ARG A 204 -11.20 7.67 4.37
CA ARG A 204 -10.12 8.18 5.22
C ARG A 204 -10.45 7.87 6.67
N TYR A 205 -9.43 7.59 7.44
CA TYR A 205 -9.45 7.56 8.90
C TYR A 205 -8.18 8.27 9.37
N PHE A 206 -8.10 8.55 10.67
CA PHE A 206 -6.87 8.97 11.32
C PHE A 206 -6.82 8.39 12.74
N VAL A 207 -5.62 8.17 13.28
CA VAL A 207 -5.43 7.86 14.70
C VAL A 207 -5.82 9.12 15.48
N SER A 208 -6.78 8.99 16.39
CA SER A 208 -7.37 10.09 17.14
C SER A 208 -6.91 10.15 18.59
N ASN A 209 -6.21 9.13 19.08
CA ASN A 209 -5.82 8.99 20.49
C ASN A 209 -4.32 9.29 20.67
N ARG A 210 -3.99 10.33 21.46
CA ARG A 210 -2.62 10.78 21.74
C ARG A 210 -1.76 9.68 22.38
N SER A 211 -2.30 8.84 23.27
CA SER A 211 -1.56 7.68 23.81
C SER A 211 -1.20 6.71 22.68
N THR A 212 -2.14 6.37 21.80
CA THR A 212 -1.85 5.49 20.65
C THR A 212 -0.84 6.09 19.67
N ILE A 213 -0.81 7.42 19.52
CA ILE A 213 0.20 8.12 18.71
C ILE A 213 1.59 8.05 19.38
N ARG A 214 1.67 8.31 20.69
CA ARG A 214 2.91 8.21 21.49
C ARG A 214 3.46 6.79 21.54
N ASP A 215 2.58 5.79 21.56
CA ASP A 215 2.92 4.37 21.40
C ASP A 215 3.49 4.04 20.02
N ILE A 216 3.15 4.78 18.96
CA ILE A 216 3.60 4.52 17.58
C ILE A 216 4.89 5.28 17.25
N ILE A 217 5.04 6.52 17.74
CA ILE A 217 6.14 7.43 17.41
C ILE A 217 7.56 6.83 17.57
N PRO A 218 7.90 6.13 18.68
CA PRO A 218 9.23 5.52 18.85
C PRO A 218 9.61 4.55 17.73
N HIS A 219 8.63 3.85 17.17
CA HIS A 219 8.85 2.85 16.11
C HIS A 219 9.11 3.48 14.73
N LEU A 220 8.86 4.78 14.54
CA LEU A 220 9.07 5.46 13.25
C LEU A 220 10.56 5.65 12.88
N GLY A 221 11.49 5.25 13.75
CA GLY A 221 12.92 5.40 13.51
C GLY A 221 13.40 6.85 13.56
N ILE A 222 12.70 7.72 14.28
CA ILE A 222 13.07 9.14 14.50
C ILE A 222 14.37 9.21 15.29
N THR A 223 14.49 8.41 16.34
CA THR A 223 15.66 8.29 17.22
C THR A 223 16.49 7.04 16.93
N ASP A 224 16.50 6.58 15.67
CA ASP A 224 17.28 5.41 15.27
C ASP A 224 18.79 5.68 15.46
N PRO A 225 19.57 4.76 16.09
CA PRO A 225 20.99 4.96 16.34
C PRO A 225 21.82 5.30 15.09
N GLU A 226 21.43 4.82 13.90
CA GLU A 226 22.13 5.10 12.64
C GLU A 226 22.05 6.58 12.22
N ARG A 227 21.21 7.38 12.88
CA ARG A 227 21.08 8.83 12.67
C ARG A 227 22.08 9.65 13.49
N ASN A 228 22.78 9.06 14.46
CA ASN A 228 23.73 9.76 15.35
C ASN A 228 23.14 11.00 16.06
N GLY A 229 21.82 11.03 16.30
CA GLY A 229 21.12 12.18 16.92
C GLY A 229 20.76 13.32 15.96
N GLU A 230 20.99 13.19 14.65
CA GLU A 230 20.54 14.17 13.66
C GLU A 230 19.01 14.35 13.66
N LYS A 231 18.55 15.60 13.64
CA LYS A 231 17.12 15.91 13.56
C LYS A 231 16.54 15.45 12.22
N VAL A 232 15.34 14.91 12.25
CA VAL A 232 14.65 14.35 11.07
C VAL A 232 13.58 15.28 10.52
N THR A 233 13.35 15.21 9.21
CA THR A 233 12.17 15.79 8.57
C THR A 233 11.13 14.70 8.32
N MET A 234 9.95 14.87 8.89
CA MET A 234 8.81 13.97 8.74
C MET A 234 7.98 14.40 7.53
N ILE A 235 7.82 13.52 6.54
CA ILE A 235 6.87 13.72 5.43
C ILE A 235 5.64 12.88 5.75
N GLU A 236 4.53 13.52 6.13
CA GLU A 236 3.28 12.85 6.51
C GLU A 236 2.30 12.82 5.33
N GLY A 237 2.11 11.64 4.74
CA GLY A 237 1.08 11.35 3.75
C GLY A 237 -0.27 11.05 4.41
N TYR A 238 -1.32 11.77 4.02
CA TYR A 238 -2.68 11.62 4.57
C TYR A 238 -2.82 11.92 6.07
N PRO A 239 -2.26 13.04 6.58
CA PRO A 239 -2.28 13.40 8.00
C PRO A 239 -3.67 13.56 8.60
N GLY A 240 -4.70 13.75 7.76
CA GLY A 240 -6.02 14.12 8.22
C GLY A 240 -5.93 15.47 8.96
N PRO A 241 -6.58 15.61 10.13
CA PRO A 241 -6.56 16.86 10.88
C PRO A 241 -5.27 17.10 11.69
N GLY A 242 -4.15 16.44 11.37
CA GLY A 242 -2.83 16.72 11.95
C GLY A 242 -2.59 16.15 13.35
N THR A 243 -3.24 15.03 13.70
CA THR A 243 -3.12 14.41 15.02
C THR A 243 -1.70 13.91 15.31
N PHE A 244 -1.05 13.25 14.34
CA PHE A 244 0.37 12.88 14.42
C PHE A 244 1.28 14.10 14.36
N ALA A 245 1.08 15.01 13.39
CA ALA A 245 1.83 16.26 13.29
C ALA A 245 1.90 17.04 14.62
N THR A 246 0.82 17.07 15.41
CA THR A 246 0.79 17.72 16.73
C THR A 246 1.79 17.12 17.72
N GLU A 247 1.87 15.79 17.80
CA GLU A 247 2.79 15.09 18.72
C GLU A 247 4.22 15.07 18.17
N LEU A 248 4.40 14.96 16.84
CA LEU A 248 5.71 15.03 16.19
C LEU A 248 6.37 16.40 16.36
N LEU A 249 5.62 17.50 16.25
CA LEU A 249 6.15 18.85 16.42
C LEU A 249 6.50 19.19 17.89
N ALA A 250 5.97 18.43 18.85
CA ALA A 250 6.38 18.51 20.25
C ALA A 250 7.73 17.83 20.54
N MET A 251 8.34 17.14 19.57
CA MET A 251 9.65 16.50 19.70
C MET A 251 10.78 17.42 19.25
N ASP A 252 11.88 17.47 20.01
CA ASP A 252 13.10 18.18 19.60
C ASP A 252 13.85 17.51 18.46
N GLN A 253 13.72 16.18 18.33
CA GLN A 253 14.39 15.37 17.32
C GLN A 253 13.71 15.46 15.94
N VAL A 254 12.46 15.96 15.89
CA VAL A 254 11.80 16.33 14.65
C VAL A 254 12.14 17.78 14.35
N GLU A 255 12.77 18.04 13.22
CA GLU A 255 13.04 19.40 12.76
C GLU A 255 11.77 20.03 12.21
N LYS A 256 11.17 19.35 11.22
CA LYS A 256 10.04 19.83 10.41
C LYS A 256 9.07 18.68 10.10
N VAL A 257 7.78 18.99 10.06
CA VAL A 257 6.72 18.12 9.51
C VAL A 257 6.20 18.73 8.21
N ILE A 258 6.10 17.92 7.16
CA ILE A 258 5.57 18.31 5.86
C ILE A 258 4.32 17.46 5.57
N ALA A 259 3.16 18.09 5.66
CA ALA A 259 1.85 17.47 5.60
C ALA A 259 1.29 17.46 4.17
N LEU A 260 1.03 16.26 3.61
CA LEU A 260 0.50 16.06 2.25
C LEU A 260 -1.01 15.72 2.31
N GLU A 261 -1.87 16.71 2.10
CA GLU A 261 -3.32 16.59 2.29
C GLU A 261 -4.14 17.37 1.24
N ASP A 262 -5.09 16.70 0.58
CA ASP A 262 -5.94 17.28 -0.49
C ASP A 262 -7.39 17.53 -0.06
N THR A 263 -7.74 17.17 1.18
CA THR A 263 -9.10 17.21 1.70
C THR A 263 -9.37 18.52 2.46
N PRO A 264 -10.24 19.43 1.98
CA PRO A 264 -10.31 20.80 2.50
C PRO A 264 -10.61 20.94 4.00
N CYS A 265 -11.45 20.07 4.58
CA CYS A 265 -11.75 20.09 6.02
C CYS A 265 -10.56 19.65 6.89
N TYR A 266 -9.62 18.87 6.33
CA TYR A 266 -8.37 18.47 6.98
C TYR A 266 -7.28 19.54 6.77
N VAL A 267 -7.15 20.07 5.55
CA VAL A 267 -6.25 21.21 5.25
C VAL A 267 -6.52 22.39 6.19
N LYS A 268 -7.80 22.79 6.36
CA LYS A 268 -8.15 23.85 7.31
C LYS A 268 -7.68 23.56 8.75
N LYS A 269 -7.68 22.29 9.18
CA LYS A 269 -7.21 21.93 10.52
C LYS A 269 -5.69 21.87 10.64
N LEU A 270 -4.96 21.58 9.57
CA LEU A 270 -3.51 21.79 9.54
C LEU A 270 -3.16 23.29 9.60
N GLU A 271 -3.96 24.15 8.96
CA GLU A 271 -3.83 25.61 9.05
C GLU A 271 -4.15 26.12 10.47
N ASP A 272 -5.23 25.64 11.09
CA ASP A 272 -5.55 25.95 12.50
C ASP A 272 -4.43 25.49 13.44
N LEU A 273 -3.82 24.30 13.24
CA LEU A 273 -2.66 23.82 14.01
C LEU A 273 -1.45 24.75 13.87
N ARG A 274 -1.14 25.16 12.64
CA ARG A 274 -0.02 26.08 12.37
C ARG A 274 -0.20 27.43 13.07
N ASN A 275 -1.43 27.93 13.14
CA ASN A 275 -1.76 29.16 13.85
C ASN A 275 -1.60 29.01 15.38
N VAL A 276 -2.00 27.87 15.95
CA VAL A 276 -1.82 27.56 17.38
C VAL A 276 -0.33 27.42 17.74
N LEU A 277 0.50 26.88 16.84
CA LEU A 277 1.95 26.81 17.05
C LEU A 277 2.56 28.21 17.13
N GLU A 278 2.23 29.10 16.20
CA GLU A 278 2.72 30.50 16.20
C GLU A 278 2.30 31.28 17.45
N GLN A 279 1.07 31.07 17.93
CA GLN A 279 0.56 31.69 19.16
C GLN A 279 1.25 31.17 20.43
N ARG A 280 1.77 29.93 20.41
CA ARG A 280 2.52 29.33 21.53
C ARG A 280 3.99 29.71 21.53
N GLN A 281 4.59 29.81 20.34
CA GLN A 281 6.00 30.14 20.14
C GLN A 281 6.16 30.79 18.75
N PRO A 282 6.50 32.08 18.66
CA PRO A 282 6.73 32.73 17.37
C PRO A 282 7.82 32.00 16.54
N GLY A 283 7.57 31.84 15.24
CA GLY A 283 8.40 31.05 14.33
C GLY A 283 8.23 29.52 14.44
N ALA A 284 7.48 28.99 15.42
CA ALA A 284 7.21 27.55 15.46
C ALA A 284 6.29 27.08 14.33
N SER A 285 5.55 27.99 13.68
CA SER A 285 4.77 27.69 12.48
C SER A 285 5.61 27.22 11.29
N ASP A 286 6.86 27.69 11.16
CA ASP A 286 7.78 27.30 10.07
C ASP A 286 8.18 25.82 10.13
N ARG A 287 7.97 25.16 11.29
CA ARG A 287 8.17 23.71 11.43
C ARG A 287 7.02 22.89 10.84
N LEU A 288 5.87 23.49 10.50
CA LEU A 288 4.73 22.82 9.85
C LEU A 288 4.49 23.33 8.44
N ASP A 289 5.03 22.61 7.47
CA ASP A 289 4.78 22.81 6.05
C ASP A 289 3.52 22.06 5.61
N ILE A 290 2.68 22.68 4.78
CA ILE A 290 1.42 22.08 4.27
C ILE A 290 1.43 22.13 2.75
N LEU A 291 1.32 20.96 2.11
CA LEU A 291 1.16 20.81 0.67
C LEU A 291 -0.27 20.33 0.38
N LYS A 292 -1.03 21.14 -0.36
CA LYS A 292 -2.49 20.97 -0.54
C LYS A 292 -2.84 19.94 -1.63
N SER A 293 -2.15 18.81 -1.58
CA SER A 293 -1.89 17.91 -2.71
C SER A 293 -1.82 16.46 -2.18
N SER A 294 -2.29 15.48 -2.97
CA SER A 294 -2.55 14.12 -2.47
C SER A 294 -1.32 13.22 -2.55
N ALA A 295 -0.94 12.57 -1.45
CA ALA A 295 0.20 11.65 -1.38
C ALA A 295 0.15 10.44 -2.35
N TYR A 296 -0.96 10.20 -3.07
CA TYR A 296 -1.06 9.24 -4.18
C TYR A 296 -0.40 9.73 -5.49
N LEU A 297 -0.33 11.04 -5.71
CA LEU A 297 0.13 11.63 -6.98
C LEU A 297 1.65 11.78 -6.97
N TRP A 298 2.31 11.48 -8.10
CA TRP A 298 3.75 11.67 -8.23
C TRP A 298 4.12 13.16 -8.32
N GLU A 299 3.21 13.94 -8.90
CA GLU A 299 3.28 15.39 -9.07
C GLU A 299 3.43 16.11 -7.73
N THR A 300 2.77 15.62 -6.67
CA THR A 300 2.90 16.11 -5.29
C THR A 300 4.35 16.05 -4.78
N TYR A 301 5.13 15.05 -5.19
CA TYR A 301 6.54 14.94 -4.79
C TYR A 301 7.48 15.75 -5.69
N ASN A 302 7.08 16.02 -6.94
CA ASN A 302 7.76 17.00 -7.78
C ASN A 302 7.59 18.42 -7.19
N GLU A 303 6.36 18.77 -6.79
CA GLU A 303 5.97 20.01 -6.13
C GLU A 303 6.68 20.20 -4.78
N LEU A 304 6.77 19.13 -3.97
CA LEU A 304 7.51 19.10 -2.70
C LEU A 304 8.98 19.51 -2.86
N VAL A 305 9.64 18.99 -3.90
CA VAL A 305 11.04 19.30 -4.24
C VAL A 305 11.17 20.71 -4.82
N SER A 306 10.38 21.06 -5.83
CA SER A 306 10.49 22.35 -6.54
C SER A 306 10.01 23.56 -5.72
N SER A 307 9.22 23.35 -4.67
CA SER A 307 8.82 24.41 -3.71
C SER A 307 9.87 24.67 -2.62
N GLY A 308 11.02 24.01 -2.66
CA GLY A 308 12.14 24.25 -1.73
C GLY A 308 11.89 23.75 -0.30
N LYS A 309 10.79 23.04 -0.03
CA LYS A 309 10.40 22.60 1.32
C LYS A 309 11.35 21.59 1.97
N LEU A 310 12.28 21.03 1.18
CA LEU A 310 13.35 20.14 1.62
C LEU A 310 14.75 20.80 1.58
N ALA A 311 14.87 22.08 1.20
CA ALA A 311 16.16 22.75 0.98
C ALA A 311 17.06 22.81 2.23
N HIS A 312 16.47 22.79 3.44
CA HIS A 312 17.20 22.72 4.72
C HIS A 312 17.94 21.39 4.94
N LEU A 313 17.68 20.37 4.11
CA LEU A 313 18.38 19.09 4.11
C LEU A 313 19.61 19.05 3.17
N ASN A 314 19.82 20.08 2.35
CA ASN A 314 21.02 20.19 1.52
C ASN A 314 22.29 20.10 2.39
N ASN A 315 23.32 19.44 1.84
CA ASN A 315 24.59 19.15 2.52
C ASN A 315 24.54 18.13 3.69
N ARG A 316 23.40 17.48 3.96
CA ARG A 316 23.30 16.43 5.01
C ARG A 316 23.56 15.00 4.53
N VAL A 317 23.60 14.77 3.22
CA VAL A 317 23.85 13.46 2.62
C VAL A 317 24.90 13.62 1.53
N THR A 318 25.96 12.82 1.62
CA THR A 318 27.10 12.84 0.69
C THR A 318 27.17 11.52 -0.07
N THR A 319 27.51 11.57 -1.35
CA THR A 319 27.84 10.37 -2.16
C THR A 319 29.27 9.91 -1.90
N SER A 320 29.63 8.73 -2.42
CA SER A 320 30.99 8.18 -2.32
C SER A 320 32.02 9.06 -3.05
N ASP A 321 31.59 9.83 -4.05
CA ASP A 321 32.39 10.80 -4.80
C ASP A 321 32.57 12.15 -4.08
N GLY A 322 32.09 12.26 -2.83
CA GLY A 322 32.17 13.49 -2.04
C GLY A 322 31.15 14.57 -2.43
N GLN A 323 30.25 14.32 -3.39
CA GLN A 323 29.22 15.27 -3.79
C GLN A 323 28.07 15.29 -2.78
N MET A 324 27.52 16.48 -2.52
CA MET A 324 26.34 16.63 -1.68
C MET A 324 25.06 16.36 -2.49
N VAL A 325 24.13 15.62 -1.90
CA VAL A 325 22.78 15.42 -2.46
C VAL A 325 22.01 16.74 -2.37
N ASP A 326 21.49 17.18 -3.52
CA ASP A 326 20.54 18.29 -3.61
C ASP A 326 19.09 17.76 -3.41
N PHE A 327 18.35 18.43 -2.53
CA PHE A 327 16.95 18.17 -2.20
C PHE A 327 15.98 19.13 -2.92
N THR A 328 16.50 20.06 -3.72
CA THR A 328 15.73 21.08 -4.48
C THR A 328 15.55 20.74 -5.96
N THR A 329 16.38 19.84 -6.52
CA THR A 329 16.26 19.38 -7.91
C THR A 329 15.61 18.00 -8.04
N ASN A 330 14.80 17.83 -9.08
CA ASN A 330 14.31 16.51 -9.48
C ASN A 330 15.32 15.74 -10.36
N SER A 331 16.34 16.42 -10.89
CA SER A 331 17.28 15.89 -11.89
C SER A 331 18.46 15.09 -11.32
N PHE A 332 18.55 14.94 -9.99
CA PHE A 332 19.60 14.16 -9.36
C PHE A 332 19.45 12.67 -9.71
N VAL A 333 20.39 12.13 -10.49
CA VAL A 333 20.48 10.70 -10.80
C VAL A 333 21.20 10.01 -9.64
N PRO A 334 20.53 9.14 -8.86
CA PRO A 334 21.16 8.49 -7.73
C PRO A 334 22.17 7.42 -8.19
N PRO A 335 23.33 7.30 -7.52
CA PRO A 335 24.21 6.14 -7.67
C PRO A 335 23.52 4.87 -7.11
N ASP A 336 24.13 3.70 -7.27
CA ASP A 336 23.50 2.42 -6.89
C ASP A 336 23.36 2.23 -5.35
N HIS A 337 22.86 1.08 -4.92
CA HIS A 337 22.66 0.77 -3.49
C HIS A 337 23.97 0.49 -2.72
N SER A 338 25.14 0.49 -3.35
CA SER A 338 26.43 0.37 -2.65
C SER A 338 26.99 1.72 -2.17
N ASP A 339 26.50 2.82 -2.72
CA ASP A 339 26.95 4.18 -2.43
C ASP A 339 26.74 4.61 -0.96
N ALA A 340 27.62 5.50 -0.48
CA ALA A 340 27.55 6.10 0.85
C ALA A 340 26.19 6.72 1.19
N SER A 341 25.54 7.42 0.23
CA SER A 341 24.22 8.03 0.43
C SER A 341 23.10 7.01 0.67
N TRP A 342 23.34 5.72 0.40
CA TRP A 342 22.42 4.63 0.72
C TRP A 342 22.80 3.85 1.98
N GLN A 343 24.08 3.81 2.37
CA GLN A 343 24.50 3.01 3.53
C GLN A 343 23.94 3.55 4.85
N LYS A 344 23.67 4.86 4.93
CA LYS A 344 23.01 5.53 6.06
C LYS A 344 21.52 5.77 5.78
N LEU A 345 20.68 5.74 6.82
CA LEU A 345 19.32 6.28 6.79
C LEU A 345 19.34 7.76 6.35
N SER A 346 18.47 8.11 5.41
CA SER A 346 18.25 9.50 4.99
C SER A 346 17.70 10.34 6.16
N PRO A 347 18.03 11.65 6.29
CA PRO A 347 17.45 12.53 7.31
C PRO A 347 15.92 12.72 7.19
N MET A 348 15.29 12.13 6.16
CA MET A 348 13.84 12.05 6.03
C MET A 348 13.25 10.76 6.62
N VAL A 349 12.03 10.85 7.13
CA VAL A 349 11.13 9.72 7.40
C VAL A 349 9.83 9.97 6.66
N PHE A 350 9.33 8.98 5.92
CA PHE A 350 7.99 9.04 5.31
C PHE A 350 7.00 8.26 6.18
N PHE A 351 5.97 8.92 6.67
CA PHE A 351 4.90 8.29 7.44
C PHE A 351 3.56 8.46 6.72
N ALA A 352 2.71 7.44 6.70
CA ALA A 352 1.38 7.57 6.10
C ALA A 352 0.27 6.76 6.80
N GLN A 353 -0.90 7.38 6.89
CA GLN A 353 -2.14 6.77 7.36
C GLN A 353 -2.94 6.29 6.13
N LEU A 354 -2.61 5.10 5.60
CA LEU A 354 -3.02 4.64 4.27
C LEU A 354 -4.55 4.46 4.18
N PRO A 355 -5.27 5.18 3.28
CA PRO A 355 -6.73 5.08 3.16
C PRO A 355 -7.20 3.64 2.88
N ASN A 356 -8.28 3.19 3.53
CA ASN A 356 -8.76 1.79 3.46
C ASN A 356 -9.45 1.49 2.11
N THR A 357 -8.65 1.48 1.06
CA THR A 357 -9.02 1.50 -0.36
C THR A 357 -7.96 0.76 -1.18
N VAL A 358 -8.28 0.43 -2.44
CA VAL A 358 -7.28 -0.11 -3.37
C VAL A 358 -6.15 0.89 -3.63
N TYR A 359 -6.44 2.20 -3.65
CA TYR A 359 -5.44 3.27 -3.85
C TYR A 359 -4.39 3.33 -2.72
N GLY A 360 -4.78 3.03 -1.47
CA GLY A 360 -3.84 2.95 -0.34
C GLY A 360 -2.86 1.78 -0.49
N GLU A 361 -3.34 0.61 -0.95
CA GLU A 361 -2.47 -0.53 -1.27
C GLU A 361 -1.60 -0.28 -2.53
N GLN A 362 -2.12 0.45 -3.51
CA GLN A 362 -1.39 0.83 -4.72
C GLN A 362 -0.25 1.80 -4.41
N LEU A 363 -0.48 2.85 -3.61
CA LEU A 363 0.56 3.78 -3.17
C LEU A 363 1.68 3.04 -2.42
N PHE A 364 1.31 2.14 -1.51
CA PHE A 364 2.29 1.30 -0.82
C PHE A 364 3.13 0.48 -1.83
N ALA A 365 2.50 -0.23 -2.76
CA ALA A 365 3.22 -1.02 -3.76
C ALA A 365 4.12 -0.16 -4.67
N GLN A 366 3.66 1.03 -5.07
CA GLN A 366 4.42 2.02 -5.85
C GLN A 366 5.66 2.50 -5.10
N ILE A 367 5.52 2.87 -3.83
CA ILE A 367 6.63 3.26 -2.95
C ILE A 367 7.64 2.11 -2.80
N ILE A 368 7.18 0.87 -2.58
CA ILE A 368 8.10 -0.26 -2.42
C ILE A 368 8.88 -0.55 -3.71
N THR A 369 8.24 -0.56 -4.88
CA THR A 369 8.97 -0.77 -6.14
C THR A 369 9.97 0.37 -6.42
N ALA A 370 9.69 1.61 -5.99
CA ALA A 370 10.61 2.74 -6.13
C ALA A 370 11.97 2.56 -5.43
N ILE A 371 12.05 1.72 -4.38
CA ILE A 371 13.31 1.38 -3.68
C ILE A 371 14.33 0.78 -4.65
N ALA A 372 13.89 -0.12 -5.55
CA ALA A 372 14.79 -0.89 -6.41
C ALA A 372 15.58 -0.02 -7.39
N SER A 373 14.99 1.08 -7.86
CA SER A 373 15.61 2.03 -8.80
C SER A 373 16.04 3.35 -8.14
N ARG A 374 15.97 3.44 -6.80
CA ARG A 374 16.19 4.67 -6.01
C ARG A 374 15.43 5.90 -6.53
N ILE A 375 14.25 5.73 -7.14
CA ILE A 375 13.43 6.86 -7.62
C ILE A 375 12.59 7.45 -6.48
N TRP A 376 11.77 8.48 -6.77
CA TRP A 376 10.96 9.18 -5.75
C TRP A 376 11.88 9.75 -4.64
N LEU A 377 11.52 9.63 -3.36
CA LEU A 377 12.33 10.15 -2.25
C LEU A 377 13.63 9.34 -2.04
N PHE A 378 13.75 8.11 -2.55
CA PHE A 378 14.93 7.26 -2.40
C PHE A 378 16.17 7.74 -3.19
N ARG A 379 16.01 8.75 -4.06
CA ARG A 379 17.17 9.40 -4.70
C ARG A 379 18.00 10.13 -3.64
N HIS A 380 17.33 10.69 -2.63
CA HIS A 380 17.95 11.39 -1.49
C HIS A 380 18.33 10.44 -0.32
N GLY A 381 18.65 9.18 -0.64
CA GLY A 381 19.16 8.18 0.29
C GLY A 381 18.10 7.24 0.88
N ARG A 382 18.49 6.49 1.92
CA ARG A 382 17.70 5.37 2.45
C ARG A 382 16.59 5.83 3.40
N VAL A 383 15.47 6.31 2.84
CA VAL A 383 14.33 6.85 3.60
C VAL A 383 13.62 5.75 4.41
N GLN A 384 13.45 5.98 5.72
CA GLN A 384 12.66 5.11 6.59
C GLN A 384 11.15 5.31 6.32
N LEU A 385 10.39 4.21 6.24
CA LEU A 385 8.94 4.26 6.03
C LEU A 385 8.18 3.80 7.27
N GLY A 386 7.03 4.43 7.54
CA GLY A 386 6.05 4.00 8.55
C GLY A 386 4.62 4.06 8.01
N PHE A 387 3.81 3.05 8.30
CA PHE A 387 2.47 2.91 7.77
C PHE A 387 1.47 2.43 8.82
N VAL A 388 0.46 3.26 9.11
CA VAL A 388 -0.79 2.77 9.66
C VAL A 388 -1.63 2.27 8.48
N CYS A 389 -2.06 1.00 8.53
CA CYS A 389 -2.73 0.35 7.41
C CYS A 389 -3.64 -0.81 7.84
N GLY A 390 -4.42 -1.36 6.91
CA GLY A 390 -5.25 -2.54 7.17
C GLY A 390 -4.41 -3.82 7.30
N GLU A 391 -4.75 -4.67 8.25
CA GLU A 391 -4.05 -5.93 8.58
C GLU A 391 -3.80 -6.84 7.37
N SER A 392 -4.72 -6.86 6.39
CA SER A 392 -4.58 -7.63 5.16
C SER A 392 -3.50 -7.12 4.19
N LEU A 393 -2.95 -5.93 4.41
CA LEU A 393 -1.74 -5.46 3.74
C LEU A 393 -0.51 -6.08 4.42
N ALA A 394 -0.29 -5.79 5.70
CA ALA A 394 0.85 -6.29 6.48
C ALA A 394 0.98 -7.82 6.44
N ARG A 395 -0.14 -8.57 6.54
CA ARG A 395 -0.11 -10.04 6.45
C ARG A 395 0.40 -10.57 5.10
N ARG A 396 0.17 -9.85 3.99
CA ARG A 396 0.78 -10.18 2.69
C ARG A 396 2.24 -9.74 2.62
N CYS A 397 2.58 -8.61 3.23
CA CYS A 397 3.95 -8.11 3.29
C CYS A 397 4.87 -9.05 4.09
N LEU A 398 4.39 -9.63 5.18
CA LEU A 398 5.09 -10.62 6.00
C LEU A 398 4.97 -12.08 5.49
N ALA A 399 4.24 -12.33 4.40
CA ALA A 399 3.99 -13.71 3.95
C ALA A 399 5.26 -14.38 3.42
N GLU A 400 5.72 -15.43 4.11
CA GLU A 400 6.91 -16.20 3.76
C GLU A 400 6.63 -17.21 2.63
N ALA A 401 7.70 -17.81 2.11
CA ALA A 401 7.62 -18.94 1.21
C ALA A 401 6.76 -20.06 1.82
N GLY A 402 5.87 -20.67 1.03
CA GLY A 402 4.98 -21.72 1.52
C GLY A 402 3.65 -21.25 2.15
N ASP A 403 3.43 -19.95 2.38
CA ASP A 403 2.10 -19.46 2.79
C ASP A 403 1.10 -19.50 1.62
N LYS A 404 0.45 -20.66 1.48
CA LYS A 404 -0.59 -20.97 0.49
C LYS A 404 -1.82 -20.04 0.59
N ILE A 405 -1.95 -19.20 1.62
CA ILE A 405 -2.99 -18.19 1.76
C ILE A 405 -2.49 -16.82 1.31
N SER A 406 -1.48 -16.26 1.97
CA SER A 406 -1.10 -14.83 1.84
C SER A 406 0.12 -14.57 0.96
N ARG A 407 0.94 -15.58 0.62
CA ARG A 407 2.11 -15.42 -0.27
C ARG A 407 1.67 -15.03 -1.68
N GLY A 408 2.39 -14.06 -2.24
CA GLY A 408 2.16 -13.51 -3.57
C GLY A 408 3.10 -12.34 -3.84
N LYS A 409 3.08 -11.82 -5.08
CA LYS A 409 4.01 -10.81 -5.59
C LYS A 409 4.37 -9.72 -4.58
N LEU A 410 3.37 -9.05 -3.98
CA LEU A 410 3.60 -7.91 -3.09
C LEU A 410 4.56 -8.25 -1.94
N GLY A 411 4.31 -9.36 -1.22
CA GLY A 411 5.18 -9.79 -0.11
C GLY A 411 6.60 -10.09 -0.56
N THR A 412 6.74 -10.80 -1.69
CA THR A 412 8.03 -11.08 -2.31
C THR A 412 8.76 -9.79 -2.70
N THR A 413 8.09 -8.83 -3.33
CA THR A 413 8.67 -7.52 -3.67
C THR A 413 9.14 -6.77 -2.43
N VAL A 414 8.32 -6.70 -1.36
CA VAL A 414 8.73 -5.97 -0.15
C VAL A 414 9.93 -6.65 0.51
N GLN A 415 9.89 -7.96 0.73
CA GLN A 415 10.96 -8.69 1.41
C GLN A 415 12.27 -8.74 0.61
N CYS A 416 12.23 -8.67 -0.72
CA CYS A 416 13.42 -8.52 -1.56
C CYS A 416 14.09 -7.13 -1.44
N LEU A 417 13.33 -6.08 -1.12
CA LEU A 417 13.80 -4.69 -1.17
C LEU A 417 13.98 -4.04 0.21
N ALA A 418 13.26 -4.52 1.23
CA ALA A 418 13.17 -3.92 2.54
C ALA A 418 12.96 -4.94 3.66
N ASP A 419 13.29 -4.54 4.87
CA ASP A 419 12.92 -5.21 6.12
C ASP A 419 11.60 -4.62 6.65
N ILE A 420 10.79 -5.46 7.29
CA ILE A 420 9.39 -5.16 7.63
C ILE A 420 9.17 -5.54 9.09
N GLN A 421 8.61 -4.62 9.89
CA GLN A 421 8.31 -4.87 11.29
C GLN A 421 6.91 -4.36 11.61
N VAL A 422 6.07 -5.21 12.24
CA VAL A 422 4.75 -4.82 12.77
C VAL A 422 4.91 -4.53 14.26
N HIS A 423 4.58 -3.29 14.64
CA HIS A 423 4.79 -2.77 15.99
C HIS A 423 3.50 -2.67 16.81
N LYS A 424 2.35 -2.61 16.13
CA LYS A 424 1.03 -2.75 16.74
C LYS A 424 0.14 -3.63 15.86
N TYR A 425 -0.38 -4.72 16.43
CA TYR A 425 -1.27 -5.67 15.77
C TYR A 425 -2.75 -5.27 15.92
N ALA A 426 -3.61 -5.88 15.10
CA ALA A 426 -5.04 -5.59 15.04
C ALA A 426 -5.84 -5.88 16.32
N HIS A 427 -5.26 -6.56 17.30
CA HIS A 427 -5.85 -6.79 18.61
C HIS A 427 -5.42 -5.75 19.66
N GLU A 428 -4.26 -5.10 19.50
CA GLU A 428 -3.81 -3.99 20.35
C GLU A 428 -4.49 -2.67 19.98
N LEU A 429 -4.87 -2.53 18.70
CA LEU A 429 -5.62 -1.40 18.17
C LEU A 429 -7.14 -1.66 18.16
N ALA A 430 -7.62 -2.51 19.08
CA ALA A 430 -9.01 -2.89 19.26
C ALA A 430 -9.52 -2.55 20.68
N PRO A 431 -10.79 -2.11 20.81
CA PRO A 431 -11.74 -1.81 19.74
C PRO A 431 -11.37 -0.53 18.98
N HIS A 432 -11.59 -0.55 17.66
CA HIS A 432 -11.24 0.52 16.72
C HIS A 432 -11.64 1.94 17.18
N THR A 433 -12.78 2.06 17.85
CA THR A 433 -13.31 3.32 18.42
C THR A 433 -12.37 4.00 19.41
N HIS A 434 -11.46 3.27 20.07
CA HIS A 434 -10.53 3.81 21.06
C HIS A 434 -9.31 4.50 20.46
N HIS A 435 -9.00 4.17 19.21
CA HIS A 435 -7.76 4.58 18.55
C HIS A 435 -8.00 5.48 17.35
N PHE A 436 -9.17 5.37 16.69
CA PHE A 436 -9.41 5.95 15.37
C PHE A 436 -10.71 6.77 15.26
N PHE A 437 -10.69 7.73 14.34
CA PHE A 437 -11.88 8.34 13.74
C PHE A 437 -11.88 8.13 12.21
N PRO A 438 -13.03 7.85 11.55
CA PRO A 438 -14.36 7.66 12.13
C PRO A 438 -14.46 6.41 13.02
N PRO A 439 -15.36 6.38 14.01
CA PRO A 439 -15.50 5.25 14.95
C PRO A 439 -15.78 3.92 14.23
N THR A 440 -16.49 3.94 13.11
CA THR A 440 -16.76 2.78 12.25
C THR A 440 -16.00 2.90 10.92
N MET A 441 -15.12 1.94 10.62
CA MET A 441 -14.44 1.91 9.32
C MET A 441 -15.40 1.74 8.15
N SER A 442 -15.23 2.59 7.13
CA SER A 442 -15.75 2.42 5.79
C SER A 442 -14.67 1.77 4.89
N VAL A 443 -14.96 0.60 4.34
CA VAL A 443 -14.08 -0.06 3.36
C VAL A 443 -14.40 0.44 1.96
N GLY A 444 -13.37 0.84 1.20
CA GLY A 444 -13.50 1.38 -0.15
C GLY A 444 -14.14 0.43 -1.18
N PRO A 445 -14.65 1.00 -2.29
CA PRO A 445 -15.00 0.21 -3.48
C PRO A 445 -13.76 -0.46 -4.07
N ARG A 446 -13.96 -1.53 -4.84
CA ARG A 446 -12.87 -2.14 -5.62
C ARG A 446 -12.89 -1.53 -7.02
N VAL A 447 -11.79 -0.90 -7.40
CA VAL A 447 -11.58 -0.47 -8.79
C VAL A 447 -11.38 -1.74 -9.63
N THR A 448 -12.11 -1.87 -10.74
CA THR A 448 -11.84 -2.94 -11.72
C THR A 448 -10.67 -2.53 -12.62
N VAL A 449 -9.92 -3.52 -13.11
CA VAL A 449 -8.78 -3.29 -14.03
C VAL A 449 -9.19 -2.53 -15.31
N SER A 450 -10.48 -2.52 -15.66
CA SER A 450 -11.04 -1.81 -16.81
C SER A 450 -11.48 -0.36 -16.53
N GLY A 451 -11.39 0.13 -15.28
CA GLY A 451 -11.68 1.52 -14.88
C GLY A 451 -13.16 1.96 -14.94
N THR A 452 -13.96 1.35 -15.81
CA THR A 452 -15.33 1.75 -16.17
C THR A 452 -16.44 1.16 -15.31
N SER A 453 -16.12 0.23 -14.40
CA SER A 453 -17.07 -0.23 -13.38
C SER A 453 -16.43 -0.24 -11.99
N LEU A 454 -16.95 0.61 -11.11
CA LEU A 454 -16.76 0.47 -9.67
C LEU A 454 -17.62 -0.71 -9.21
N ILE A 455 -17.07 -1.91 -9.12
CA ILE A 455 -17.78 -3.04 -8.50
C ILE A 455 -17.99 -2.66 -7.02
N PRO A 456 -19.26 -2.51 -6.57
CA PRO A 456 -19.52 -2.25 -5.16
C PRO A 456 -18.94 -3.41 -4.34
N ASN A 457 -18.33 -3.11 -3.20
CA ASN A 457 -17.78 -4.13 -2.29
C ASN A 457 -18.93 -4.81 -1.49
N SER A 458 -20.02 -5.15 -2.20
CA SER A 458 -21.35 -5.53 -1.70
C SER A 458 -21.44 -6.95 -1.13
N ASN A 459 -20.30 -7.54 -0.77
CA ASN A 459 -20.21 -8.86 -0.16
C ASN A 459 -19.72 -8.75 1.30
N PRO A 460 -20.52 -8.15 2.22
CA PRO A 460 -20.15 -7.94 3.62
C PRO A 460 -19.97 -9.25 4.40
N SER A 461 -20.31 -10.40 3.80
CA SER A 461 -19.90 -11.74 4.27
C SER A 461 -18.38 -11.90 4.44
N THR A 462 -17.59 -11.07 3.74
CA THR A 462 -16.12 -10.96 3.89
C THR A 462 -15.69 -9.65 4.56
N GLY A 463 -16.66 -8.82 4.98
CA GLY A 463 -16.47 -7.42 5.39
C GLY A 463 -16.28 -7.18 6.89
N LEU A 464 -16.45 -8.20 7.74
CA LEU A 464 -16.19 -8.08 9.19
C LEU A 464 -14.74 -8.37 9.58
N THR A 465 -13.94 -9.01 8.72
CA THR A 465 -12.52 -9.33 8.97
C THR A 465 -11.59 -8.42 8.17
N ARG A 466 -11.96 -7.15 8.02
CA ARG A 466 -11.21 -6.10 7.29
C ARG A 466 -11.13 -4.76 8.04
N THR A 467 -11.50 -4.75 9.32
CA THR A 467 -11.39 -3.61 10.24
C THR A 467 -10.18 -3.69 11.15
N GLY A 468 -9.40 -4.77 11.07
CA GLY A 468 -8.12 -4.88 11.76
C GLY A 468 -7.14 -3.86 11.18
N MET A 469 -6.65 -2.96 12.04
CA MET A 469 -5.65 -1.96 11.71
C MET A 469 -4.33 -2.34 12.36
N VAL A 470 -3.21 -2.01 11.70
CA VAL A 470 -1.86 -2.29 12.20
C VAL A 470 -0.95 -1.10 11.96
N MET A 471 0.04 -0.94 12.83
CA MET A 471 1.21 -0.10 12.57
C MET A 471 2.37 -1.00 12.15
N MET A 472 2.95 -0.70 10.99
CA MET A 472 4.18 -1.35 10.52
C MET A 472 5.19 -0.32 10.03
N THR A 473 6.48 -0.58 10.21
CA THR A 473 7.54 0.12 9.47
C THR A 473 8.11 -0.76 8.36
N VAL A 474 8.66 -0.09 7.35
CA VAL A 474 9.39 -0.73 6.27
C VAL A 474 10.71 0.03 6.07
N THR A 475 11.82 -0.66 6.30
CA THR A 475 13.18 -0.12 6.25
C THR A 475 13.86 -0.65 5.00
N PRO A 476 14.16 0.18 3.97
CA PRO A 476 14.83 -0.31 2.77
C PRO A 476 16.18 -0.96 3.11
N LYS A 477 16.50 -2.09 2.47
CA LYS A 477 17.74 -2.83 2.73
C LYS A 477 18.95 -2.03 2.28
N LYS A 478 20.05 -2.07 3.06
CA LYS A 478 21.36 -1.55 2.60
C LYS A 478 21.85 -2.25 1.34
N LYS A 479 21.55 -3.55 1.21
CA LYS A 479 21.79 -4.37 0.01
C LYS A 479 20.49 -5.08 -0.37
N PRO A 480 19.63 -4.47 -1.21
CA PRO A 480 18.44 -5.12 -1.77
C PRO A 480 18.82 -6.36 -2.57
N LEU A 481 17.95 -7.39 -2.55
CA LEU A 481 18.19 -8.64 -3.30
C LEU A 481 18.01 -8.45 -4.82
N VAL A 482 17.20 -7.49 -5.23
CA VAL A 482 16.89 -7.18 -6.63
C VAL A 482 17.39 -5.77 -6.95
N LYS A 483 18.24 -5.64 -7.97
CA LYS A 483 18.82 -4.35 -8.38
C LYS A 483 17.93 -3.60 -9.37
N ALA A 484 18.20 -2.30 -9.57
CA ALA A 484 17.49 -1.44 -10.53
C ALA A 484 17.33 -2.06 -11.93
N LYS A 485 18.39 -2.69 -12.46
CA LYS A 485 18.38 -3.36 -13.78
C LYS A 485 17.63 -4.71 -13.82
N GLU A 486 17.30 -5.27 -12.67
CA GLU A 486 16.63 -6.59 -12.53
C GLU A 486 15.14 -6.42 -12.18
N ILE A 487 14.70 -5.21 -11.80
CA ILE A 487 13.34 -4.99 -11.29
C ILE A 487 12.26 -5.23 -12.34
N GLU A 488 12.50 -4.97 -13.63
CA GLU A 488 11.52 -5.20 -14.69
C GLU A 488 11.31 -6.70 -14.95
N ALA A 489 12.39 -7.48 -15.03
CA ALA A 489 12.33 -8.94 -15.07
C ALA A 489 11.63 -9.50 -13.83
N PHE A 490 12.00 -9.04 -12.63
CA PHE A 490 11.35 -9.45 -11.39
C PHE A 490 9.85 -9.10 -11.38
N GLU A 491 9.48 -7.87 -11.76
CA GLU A 491 8.11 -7.38 -11.92
C GLU A 491 7.28 -8.27 -12.86
N PHE A 492 7.87 -8.71 -13.98
CA PHE A 492 7.24 -9.53 -15.00
C PHE A 492 7.10 -11.00 -14.59
N ILE A 493 8.18 -11.62 -14.11
CA ILE A 493 8.20 -13.04 -13.72
C ILE A 493 7.27 -13.26 -12.52
N THR A 494 7.34 -12.42 -11.49
CA THR A 494 6.42 -12.51 -10.34
C THR A 494 4.96 -12.31 -10.75
N ARG A 495 4.66 -11.38 -11.69
CA ARG A 495 3.29 -11.15 -12.18
C ARG A 495 2.72 -12.38 -12.88
N ASN A 496 3.51 -13.06 -13.70
CA ASN A 496 3.07 -14.26 -14.44
C ASN A 496 3.06 -15.51 -13.55
N LEU A 497 4.17 -15.82 -12.88
CA LEU A 497 4.30 -17.06 -12.11
C LEU A 497 3.31 -17.14 -10.94
N PHE A 498 3.01 -16.04 -10.23
CA PHE A 498 2.03 -16.10 -9.12
C PHE A 498 0.57 -16.39 -9.57
N ILE A 499 0.26 -16.32 -10.87
CA ILE A 499 -1.02 -16.86 -11.42
C ILE A 499 -1.04 -18.39 -11.27
N LEU A 500 0.12 -19.03 -11.45
CA LEU A 500 0.35 -20.48 -11.39
C LEU A 500 1.02 -20.90 -10.07
N ARG A 501 0.79 -20.18 -8.97
CA ARG A 501 1.51 -20.35 -7.69
C ARG A 501 1.46 -21.75 -7.05
N THR A 502 0.63 -22.66 -7.54
CA THR A 502 0.51 -24.06 -7.09
C THR A 502 1.02 -25.07 -8.13
N LYS A 503 1.84 -24.63 -9.09
CA LYS A 503 2.48 -25.45 -10.11
C LYS A 503 3.99 -25.54 -9.86
N PRO A 504 4.65 -26.61 -10.39
CA PRO A 504 6.09 -26.65 -10.53
C PRO A 504 6.61 -25.42 -11.28
N VAL A 505 7.80 -24.93 -10.92
CA VAL A 505 8.43 -23.76 -11.59
C VAL A 505 8.76 -24.09 -13.04
N GLY A 506 9.17 -25.33 -13.35
CA GLY A 506 9.41 -25.80 -14.71
C GLY A 506 8.17 -25.68 -15.61
N ASP A 507 7.02 -26.22 -15.15
CA ASP A 507 5.71 -26.05 -15.79
C ASP A 507 5.39 -24.56 -15.99
N ALA A 508 5.47 -23.78 -14.91
CA ALA A 508 4.98 -22.41 -14.88
C ALA A 508 5.81 -21.45 -15.75
N LEU A 509 7.12 -21.67 -15.88
CA LEU A 509 7.99 -20.87 -16.76
C LEU A 509 7.65 -21.03 -18.25
N THR A 510 7.05 -22.15 -18.68
CA THR A 510 6.58 -22.31 -20.08
C THR A 510 5.50 -21.30 -20.46
N HIS A 511 4.75 -20.80 -19.48
CA HIS A 511 3.72 -19.76 -19.65
C HIS A 511 4.28 -18.33 -19.55
N VAL A 512 5.54 -18.13 -19.12
CA VAL A 512 6.18 -16.81 -19.01
C VAL A 512 6.78 -16.37 -20.34
N ALA A 513 7.45 -17.27 -21.03
CA ALA A 513 8.02 -17.06 -22.36
C ALA A 513 8.24 -18.41 -23.07
N PRO A 514 8.19 -18.48 -24.42
CA PRO A 514 8.55 -19.69 -25.16
C PRO A 514 9.97 -20.15 -24.82
N GLY A 515 10.10 -21.37 -24.27
CA GLY A 515 11.38 -21.89 -23.82
C GLY A 515 11.91 -21.33 -22.49
N GLY A 516 11.11 -20.57 -21.74
CA GLY A 516 11.50 -19.94 -20.46
C GLY A 516 11.99 -20.90 -19.38
N GLN A 517 11.59 -22.18 -19.45
CA GLN A 517 12.12 -23.23 -18.56
C GLN A 517 13.63 -23.48 -18.74
N ASN A 518 14.26 -23.02 -19.83
CA ASN A 518 15.71 -23.07 -20.00
C ASN A 518 16.46 -22.18 -18.99
N VAL A 519 15.82 -21.16 -18.41
CA VAL A 519 16.43 -20.34 -17.35
C VAL A 519 16.79 -21.19 -16.12
N LEU A 520 16.10 -22.30 -15.86
CA LEU A 520 16.44 -23.20 -14.76
C LEU A 520 17.80 -23.90 -14.94
N LYS A 521 18.32 -23.99 -16.17
CA LYS A 521 19.70 -24.44 -16.41
C LYS A 521 20.73 -23.44 -15.90
N MET A 522 20.33 -22.19 -15.66
CA MET A 522 21.15 -21.10 -15.09
C MET A 522 20.95 -20.95 -13.57
N THR A 523 19.99 -21.68 -12.98
CA THR A 523 19.73 -21.74 -11.53
C THR A 523 19.90 -23.15 -10.95
N SER A 524 20.62 -24.04 -11.65
CA SER A 524 20.81 -25.44 -11.23
C SER A 524 22.05 -25.63 -10.33
N PRO A 525 22.16 -26.74 -9.57
CA PRO A 525 23.32 -27.02 -8.71
C PRO A 525 24.67 -26.93 -9.44
N ALA A 526 24.72 -27.35 -10.71
CA ALA A 526 25.90 -27.26 -11.58
C ALA A 526 26.33 -25.82 -11.95
N GLN A 527 25.69 -24.79 -11.38
CA GLN A 527 26.11 -23.39 -11.44
C GLN A 527 26.70 -22.91 -10.09
N VAL A 528 26.41 -23.60 -8.98
CA VAL A 528 27.06 -23.43 -7.67
C VAL A 528 28.50 -23.93 -7.75
N GLU A 529 28.71 -25.11 -8.35
CA GLU A 529 30.03 -25.69 -8.66
C GLU A 529 30.93 -24.73 -9.47
N LYS A 530 30.33 -23.80 -10.23
CA LYS A 530 31.01 -22.80 -11.06
C LYS A 530 31.13 -21.43 -10.40
N GLY A 531 30.65 -21.27 -9.17
CA GLY A 531 30.62 -19.99 -8.45
C GLY A 531 29.72 -18.92 -9.07
N LEU A 532 28.77 -19.29 -9.95
CA LEU A 532 27.91 -18.34 -10.68
C LEU A 532 26.62 -18.00 -9.94
N ILE A 533 26.20 -18.86 -9.01
CA ILE A 533 25.11 -18.67 -8.04
C ILE A 533 25.55 -19.27 -6.70
N ARG A 534 24.83 -18.93 -5.62
CA ARG A 534 24.99 -19.56 -4.30
C ARG A 534 24.05 -20.77 -4.13
N GLU A 535 24.27 -21.58 -3.10
CA GLU A 535 23.46 -22.78 -2.84
C GLU A 535 21.98 -22.44 -2.57
N GLU A 536 21.72 -21.39 -1.78
CA GLU A 536 20.38 -20.86 -1.51
C GLU A 536 19.73 -20.11 -2.71
N GLU A 537 20.44 -20.03 -3.84
CA GLU A 537 19.97 -19.46 -5.11
C GLU A 537 19.61 -20.53 -6.15
N VAL A 538 19.76 -21.81 -5.82
CA VAL A 538 19.34 -22.95 -6.66
C VAL A 538 17.81 -23.00 -6.77
N ILE A 539 17.30 -23.37 -7.95
CA ILE A 539 15.88 -23.66 -8.20
C ILE A 539 15.75 -24.92 -9.06
N LEU A 540 15.07 -25.93 -8.53
CA LEU A 540 14.75 -27.18 -9.22
C LEU A 540 13.42 -27.06 -9.99
N PRO A 541 13.26 -27.72 -11.16
CA PRO A 541 12.03 -27.65 -11.96
C PRO A 541 10.75 -28.08 -11.25
N GLU A 542 10.86 -29.02 -10.30
CA GLU A 542 9.78 -29.60 -9.52
C GLU A 542 9.32 -28.75 -8.32
N GLU A 543 10.11 -27.76 -7.89
CA GLU A 543 9.73 -26.83 -6.81
C GLU A 543 8.44 -26.09 -7.14
N ILE A 544 7.60 -25.84 -6.15
CA ILE A 544 6.34 -25.13 -6.34
C ILE A 544 6.57 -23.62 -6.28
N VAL A 545 6.02 -22.87 -7.25
CA VAL A 545 6.18 -21.41 -7.36
C VAL A 545 5.86 -20.64 -6.07
N GLY A 546 4.82 -21.05 -5.32
CA GLY A 546 4.45 -20.43 -4.04
C GLY A 546 5.45 -20.67 -2.89
N ASP A 547 6.31 -21.67 -3.06
CA ASP A 547 7.24 -22.17 -2.06
C ASP A 547 8.67 -21.61 -2.32
N LEU A 548 8.86 -20.81 -3.38
CA LEU A 548 10.11 -20.10 -3.69
C LEU A 548 10.44 -18.98 -2.67
N THR A 549 11.67 -19.00 -2.19
CA THR A 549 12.28 -18.01 -1.28
C THR A 549 12.61 -16.70 -1.99
N ASN A 550 12.77 -15.62 -1.22
CA ASN A 550 13.09 -14.28 -1.75
C ASN A 550 14.45 -14.23 -2.48
N VAL A 551 15.38 -15.10 -2.09
CA VAL A 551 16.72 -15.20 -2.69
C VAL A 551 16.66 -15.95 -4.03
N GLN A 552 15.88 -17.03 -4.11
CA GLN A 552 15.56 -17.70 -5.38
C GLN A 552 14.80 -16.78 -6.35
N TRP A 553 13.79 -16.02 -5.90
CA TRP A 553 13.08 -15.05 -6.76
C TRP A 553 14.02 -13.98 -7.35
N ALA A 554 14.98 -13.50 -6.57
CA ALA A 554 16.00 -12.57 -7.04
C ALA A 554 16.98 -13.24 -8.03
N CYS A 555 17.43 -14.47 -7.74
CA CYS A 555 18.27 -15.25 -8.66
C CYS A 555 17.56 -15.50 -10.00
N LEU A 556 16.28 -15.90 -9.98
CA LEU A 556 15.48 -16.15 -11.18
C LEU A 556 15.34 -14.89 -12.05
N ALA A 557 15.08 -13.73 -11.45
CA ALA A 557 15.05 -12.46 -12.18
C ALA A 557 16.43 -12.12 -12.78
N ARG A 558 17.50 -12.30 -12.01
CA ARG A 558 18.90 -12.05 -12.41
C ARG A 558 19.37 -12.99 -13.53
N MET A 559 18.86 -14.22 -13.60
CA MET A 559 19.17 -15.16 -14.69
C MET A 559 18.27 -14.97 -15.91
N PHE A 560 16.99 -14.63 -15.72
CA PHE A 560 16.10 -14.27 -16.81
C PHE A 560 16.58 -13.01 -17.53
N GLU A 561 17.06 -11.99 -16.81
CA GLU A 561 17.67 -10.77 -17.40
C GLU A 561 18.90 -11.09 -18.26
N LYS A 562 19.67 -12.14 -17.89
CA LYS A 562 20.84 -12.64 -18.63
C LYS A 562 20.50 -13.65 -19.74
N TRP A 563 19.24 -14.08 -19.86
CA TRP A 563 18.87 -15.17 -20.76
C TRP A 563 18.79 -14.68 -22.22
N PRO A 564 19.56 -15.23 -23.18
CA PRO A 564 19.64 -14.68 -24.54
C PRO A 564 18.33 -14.67 -25.33
N PHE A 565 17.32 -15.42 -24.90
CA PHE A 565 16.00 -15.49 -25.54
C PHE A 565 14.89 -14.83 -24.69
N ARG A 566 15.26 -13.99 -23.71
CA ARG A 566 14.33 -13.13 -22.97
C ARG A 566 13.55 -12.24 -23.94
N PRO A 567 12.21 -12.13 -23.80
CA PRO A 567 11.43 -11.16 -24.57
C PRO A 567 11.90 -9.72 -24.33
N THR A 568 12.18 -8.97 -25.40
CA THR A 568 12.61 -7.56 -25.35
C THR A 568 11.57 -6.64 -24.71
N HIS A 569 10.29 -7.02 -24.74
CA HIS A 569 9.17 -6.27 -24.19
C HIS A 569 8.46 -7.09 -23.12
N LEU A 570 8.55 -6.66 -21.86
CA LEU A 570 7.99 -7.34 -20.69
C LEU A 570 6.56 -6.87 -20.33
N PHE A 571 5.79 -6.47 -21.36
CA PHE A 571 4.45 -5.93 -21.23
C PHE A 571 3.42 -6.85 -21.92
N GLU A 572 2.23 -6.98 -21.35
CA GLU A 572 1.16 -7.81 -21.90
C GLU A 572 0.45 -7.10 -23.07
N GLU A 573 1.05 -7.11 -24.26
CA GLU A 573 0.51 -6.47 -25.48
C GLU A 573 -0.95 -6.85 -25.74
N GLY A 574 -1.32 -8.12 -25.50
CA GLY A 574 -2.68 -8.65 -25.69
C GLY A 574 -3.79 -8.03 -24.83
N ARG A 575 -3.49 -7.07 -23.94
CA ARG A 575 -4.50 -6.25 -23.23
C ARG A 575 -4.76 -4.89 -23.87
N VAL A 576 -3.88 -4.44 -24.77
CA VAL A 576 -4.13 -3.22 -25.56
C VAL A 576 -5.20 -3.58 -26.60
N LYS A 577 -6.46 -3.21 -26.31
CA LYS A 577 -7.50 -3.26 -27.33
C LYS A 577 -7.04 -2.42 -28.52
N PRO A 578 -7.07 -2.94 -29.77
CA PRO A 578 -6.83 -2.10 -30.92
C PRO A 578 -7.84 -0.95 -30.90
N ASP A 579 -7.33 0.26 -31.08
CA ASP A 579 -8.12 1.47 -30.97
C ASP A 579 -9.13 1.51 -32.13
N ASN A 580 -10.42 1.35 -31.82
CA ASN A 580 -11.49 1.08 -32.80
C ASN A 580 -11.89 2.32 -33.64
N LYS A 581 -10.93 3.18 -33.97
CA LYS A 581 -11.02 4.37 -34.84
C LYS A 581 -11.19 4.02 -36.33
N GLY A 582 -11.89 2.91 -36.60
CA GLY A 582 -12.17 2.36 -37.94
C GLY A 582 -13.66 2.12 -38.18
N ARG A 583 -14.54 2.75 -37.39
CA ARG A 583 -15.98 2.87 -37.68
C ARG A 583 -16.32 4.34 -37.88
N ILE A 584 -16.30 4.72 -39.16
CA ILE A 584 -17.08 5.81 -39.74
C ILE A 584 -18.30 5.14 -40.37
#